data_AF-A0A520EGE8-F1
#
_entry.id   AF-A0A520EGE8-F1
#
_cell.length_a   1.000
_cell.length_b   1.000
_cell.length_c   1.000
_cell.angle_alpha   90.00
_cell.angle_beta   90.00
_cell.angle_gamma   90.00
#
_symmetry.space_group_name_H-M   'P 1'
#
loop_
_entity.id
_entity.type
_entity.pdbx_description
1 polymer ?
#
loop_
_entity_poly.entity_id
_entity_poly.type
_entity_poly.pdbx_seq_one_letter_code
_entity_poly.pdbx_strand_id
1 'polypeptide(L)'
;ALRQVLGPNATQAGSLNKPGYLRFDFSWQGSLSEAQRDDIENVANDAVGSDYEVNTLVTDLDSAKKMGAMALFGENYGDEVRVVEIGGPFSMELCGGTHVQHSSQIGPVTILGESSVGSGVRRVEAFVGLDSYRYLAKERALLAGVASSLKVPSEEVPARIENLVERLRVAEKELESVKAAAVLASAGEYVGKAERFGDVRAVVAQAPDGVGGNDLRTLATDIRGRLGTDPAVVVLFGTVGGKVPFVVSVNKAAQETGIAAGELVASFGPSIGGRGGGKPELAQGSGSDVAGIAAGIDAARARLTELTTH
;
A
#
# COMPACT_ATOMS: atom_id res chain seq x y z
N ALA A 1 5.10 -34.65 9.43
CA ALA A 1 4.29 -33.43 9.33
C ALA A 1 3.54 -33.29 7.99
N LEU A 2 4.21 -32.93 6.87
CA LEU A 2 3.54 -32.67 5.58
C LEU A 2 2.56 -33.78 5.14
N ARG A 3 3.01 -35.04 5.13
CA ARG A 3 2.15 -36.18 4.73
C ARG A 3 0.96 -36.42 5.66
N GLN A 4 1.07 -36.04 6.93
CA GLN A 4 0.00 -36.19 7.91
C GLN A 4 -1.08 -35.12 7.72
N VAL A 5 -0.67 -33.88 7.40
CA VAL A 5 -1.60 -32.75 7.21
C VAL A 5 -2.19 -32.72 5.80
N LEU A 6 -1.36 -32.97 4.78
CA LEU A 6 -1.73 -32.82 3.37
C LEU A 6 -2.07 -34.15 2.68
N GLY A 7 -1.78 -35.27 3.34
CA GLY A 7 -1.98 -36.62 2.81
C GLY A 7 -0.73 -37.22 2.15
N PRO A 8 -0.80 -38.51 1.77
CA PRO A 8 0.37 -39.32 1.42
C PRO A 8 1.11 -38.85 0.15
N ASN A 9 0.46 -38.06 -0.69
CA ASN A 9 1.01 -37.56 -1.95
C ASN A 9 1.93 -36.33 -1.79
N ALA A 10 1.99 -35.74 -0.59
CA ALA A 10 2.93 -34.65 -0.27
C ALA A 10 4.35 -35.20 -0.07
N THR A 11 4.92 -35.75 -1.15
CA THR A 11 6.22 -36.39 -1.18
C THR A 11 7.33 -35.38 -1.44
N GLN A 12 8.53 -35.68 -0.94
CA GLN A 12 9.70 -34.85 -1.13
C GLN A 12 10.07 -34.70 -2.62
N ALA A 13 10.33 -33.46 -3.04
CA ALA A 13 10.87 -33.09 -4.35
C ALA A 13 12.28 -32.48 -4.24
N GLY A 14 12.75 -32.16 -3.02
CA GLY A 14 14.06 -31.58 -2.77
C GLY A 14 14.24 -31.21 -1.29
N SER A 15 15.48 -31.18 -0.80
CA SER A 15 15.77 -30.77 0.58
C SER A 15 17.15 -30.13 0.69
N LEU A 16 17.27 -29.17 1.62
CA LEU A 16 18.54 -28.59 2.06
C LEU A 16 18.48 -28.42 3.58
N ASN A 17 19.42 -29.03 4.29
CA ASN A 17 19.61 -28.84 5.72
C ASN A 17 20.96 -28.18 5.98
N LYS A 18 20.97 -27.08 6.72
CA LYS A 18 22.18 -26.41 7.20
C LYS A 18 21.99 -26.02 8.68
N PRO A 19 23.04 -25.65 9.41
CA PRO A 19 22.90 -25.24 10.81
C PRO A 19 21.81 -24.18 10.98
N GLY A 20 20.83 -24.47 11.85
CA GLY A 20 19.75 -23.56 12.21
C GLY A 20 18.64 -23.37 11.18
N TYR A 21 18.73 -23.98 9.99
CA TYR A 21 17.78 -23.75 8.90
C TYR A 21 17.57 -24.99 8.05
N LEU A 22 16.32 -25.20 7.63
CA LEU A 22 15.98 -26.17 6.61
C LEU A 22 15.12 -25.55 5.51
N ARG A 23 15.18 -26.20 4.36
CA ARG A 23 14.32 -25.97 3.22
C ARG A 23 13.86 -27.31 2.69
N PHE A 24 12.55 -27.47 2.52
CA PHE A 24 11.95 -28.71 2.09
C PHE A 24 10.97 -28.47 0.95
N ASP A 25 11.24 -29.09 -0.19
CA ASP A 25 10.41 -29.02 -1.39
C ASP A 25 9.54 -30.27 -1.45
N PHE A 26 8.26 -30.10 -1.76
CA PHE A 26 7.27 -31.18 -1.74
C PHE A 26 6.24 -31.03 -2.86
N SER A 27 5.69 -32.15 -3.29
CA SER A 27 4.66 -32.22 -4.32
C SER A 27 3.32 -31.75 -3.78
N TRP A 28 2.81 -30.62 -4.28
CA TRP A 28 1.50 -30.09 -3.87
C TRP A 28 0.93 -29.14 -4.92
N GLN A 29 -0.40 -29.13 -5.06
CA GLN A 29 -1.11 -28.24 -5.96
C GLN A 29 -1.69 -27.06 -5.20
N GLY A 30 -1.33 -25.84 -5.63
CA GLY A 30 -1.75 -24.61 -4.98
C GLY A 30 -0.89 -24.22 -3.77
N SER A 31 -1.22 -23.08 -3.17
CA SER A 31 -0.56 -22.60 -1.94
C SER A 31 -1.17 -23.26 -0.71
N LEU A 32 -0.39 -23.39 0.37
CA LEU A 32 -0.93 -23.84 1.64
C LEU A 32 -1.82 -22.75 2.26
N SER A 33 -2.90 -23.15 2.91
CA SER A 33 -3.64 -22.25 3.79
C SER A 33 -2.80 -21.91 5.04
N GLU A 34 -3.19 -20.87 5.77
CA GLU A 34 -2.58 -20.53 7.06
C GLU A 34 -2.72 -21.68 8.06
N ALA A 35 -3.95 -22.20 8.23
CA ALA A 35 -4.20 -23.35 9.10
C ALA A 35 -3.35 -24.59 8.74
N GLN A 36 -3.16 -24.88 7.44
CA GLN A 36 -2.30 -25.99 7.04
C GLN A 36 -0.83 -25.76 7.42
N ARG A 37 -0.33 -24.53 7.28
CA ARG A 37 1.04 -24.19 7.69
C ARG A 37 1.20 -24.34 9.19
N ASP A 38 0.24 -23.85 9.97
CA ASP A 38 0.23 -23.94 11.43
C ASP A 38 0.19 -25.41 11.87
N ASP A 39 -0.69 -26.23 11.28
CA ASP A 39 -0.78 -27.66 11.57
C ASP A 39 0.53 -28.39 11.24
N ILE A 40 1.21 -28.04 10.14
CA ILE A 40 2.52 -28.63 9.78
C ILE A 40 3.57 -28.26 10.82
N GLU A 41 3.63 -27.00 11.24
CA GLU A 41 4.56 -26.54 12.29
C GLU A 41 4.28 -27.24 13.63
N ASN A 42 3.00 -27.33 14.01
CA ASN A 42 2.57 -28.00 15.24
C ASN A 42 2.97 -29.48 15.24
N VAL A 43 2.63 -30.23 14.19
CA VAL A 43 3.00 -31.65 14.07
C VAL A 43 4.53 -31.85 14.10
N ALA A 44 5.29 -30.92 13.50
CA ALA A 44 6.75 -30.98 13.55
C ALA A 44 7.27 -30.78 14.99
N ASN A 45 6.75 -29.78 15.70
CA ASN A 45 7.15 -29.50 17.08
C ASN A 45 6.64 -30.56 18.08
N ASP A 46 5.48 -31.16 17.85
CA ASP A 46 4.98 -32.28 18.64
C ASP A 46 5.90 -33.51 18.51
N ALA A 47 6.42 -33.77 17.31
CA ALA A 47 7.40 -34.83 17.10
C ALA A 47 8.74 -34.55 17.78
N VAL A 48 9.17 -33.29 17.81
CA VAL A 48 10.34 -32.86 18.60
C VAL A 48 10.07 -33.05 20.10
N GLY A 49 8.92 -32.62 20.59
CA GLY A 49 8.53 -32.72 22.00
C GLY A 49 8.30 -34.16 22.47
N SER A 50 7.97 -35.07 21.56
CA SER A 50 7.78 -36.50 21.83
C SER A 50 9.10 -37.27 22.05
N ASP A 51 10.24 -36.65 21.75
CA ASP A 51 11.58 -37.22 21.98
C ASP A 51 11.80 -38.62 21.36
N TYR A 52 11.28 -38.82 20.15
CA TYR A 52 11.41 -40.07 19.43
C TYR A 52 12.87 -40.47 19.24
N GLU A 53 13.19 -41.72 19.57
CA GLU A 53 14.48 -42.34 19.25
C GLU A 53 14.67 -42.41 17.73
N VAL A 54 15.90 -42.16 17.29
CA VAL A 54 16.31 -42.23 15.89
C VAL A 54 17.19 -43.46 15.68
N ASN A 55 16.61 -44.46 15.04
CA ASN A 55 17.24 -45.73 14.75
C ASN A 55 17.79 -45.77 13.33
N THR A 56 18.88 -46.52 13.12
CA THR A 56 19.49 -46.66 11.80
C THR A 56 19.87 -48.10 11.53
N LEU A 57 19.57 -48.58 10.33
CA LEU A 57 19.82 -49.96 9.88
C LEU A 57 20.40 -49.93 8.45
N VAL A 58 21.34 -50.81 8.15
CA VAL A 58 21.80 -51.07 6.78
C VAL A 58 21.22 -52.40 6.32
N THR A 59 20.58 -52.44 5.15
CA THR A 59 19.93 -53.63 4.60
C THR A 59 19.81 -53.50 3.07
N ASP A 60 19.39 -54.57 2.39
CA ASP A 60 19.06 -54.50 0.95
C ASP A 60 17.80 -53.66 0.68
N LEU A 61 17.70 -53.13 -0.55
CA LEU A 61 16.61 -52.24 -0.97
C LEU A 61 15.21 -52.87 -0.87
N ASP A 62 15.08 -54.17 -1.15
CA ASP A 62 13.78 -54.85 -1.12
C ASP A 62 13.29 -55.04 0.31
N SER A 63 14.19 -55.40 1.23
CA SER A 63 13.90 -55.46 2.67
C SER A 63 13.52 -54.09 3.21
N ALA A 64 14.24 -53.03 2.85
CA ALA A 64 13.91 -51.67 3.29
C ALA A 64 12.50 -51.23 2.81
N LYS A 65 12.15 -51.51 1.55
CA LYS A 65 10.80 -51.21 1.02
C LYS A 65 9.71 -51.99 1.75
N LYS A 66 9.94 -53.26 2.11
CA LYS A 66 8.98 -54.07 2.87
C LYS A 66 8.76 -53.55 4.29
N MET A 67 9.75 -52.88 4.89
CA MET A 67 9.62 -52.20 6.18
C MET A 67 8.78 -50.92 6.10
N GLY A 68 8.50 -50.42 4.88
CA GLY A 68 7.80 -49.16 4.65
C GLY A 68 8.73 -47.95 4.50
N ALA A 69 10.05 -48.16 4.37
CA ALA A 69 11.00 -47.08 4.15
C ALA A 69 10.72 -46.39 2.81
N MET A 70 10.59 -45.07 2.85
CA MET A 70 10.44 -44.28 1.64
C MET A 70 11.79 -44.06 0.97
N ALA A 71 11.84 -44.30 -0.34
CA ALA A 71 12.95 -43.90 -1.18
C ALA A 71 12.80 -42.42 -1.58
N LEU A 72 13.89 -41.67 -1.51
CA LEU A 72 13.99 -40.33 -2.09
C LEU A 72 13.84 -40.42 -3.62
N PHE A 73 13.05 -39.51 -4.18
CA PHE A 73 12.75 -39.47 -5.60
C PHE A 73 13.99 -39.09 -6.43
N GLY A 74 14.27 -39.86 -7.49
CA GLY A 74 15.33 -39.55 -8.47
C GLY A 74 16.73 -40.09 -8.14
N GLU A 75 16.90 -40.79 -7.02
CA GLU A 75 18.18 -41.37 -6.61
C GLU A 75 18.38 -42.80 -7.14
N ASN A 76 19.62 -43.14 -7.52
CA ASN A 76 20.03 -44.50 -7.86
C ASN A 76 20.63 -45.17 -6.61
N TYR A 77 19.92 -46.14 -6.05
CA TYR A 77 20.37 -46.89 -4.89
C TYR A 77 21.24 -48.09 -5.30
N GLY A 78 22.29 -48.35 -4.52
CA GLY A 78 23.10 -49.56 -4.65
C GLY A 78 22.45 -50.77 -3.99
N ASP A 79 23.21 -51.87 -3.89
CA ASP A 79 22.75 -53.14 -3.33
C ASP A 79 22.41 -53.05 -1.83
N GLU A 80 23.10 -52.17 -1.10
CA GLU A 80 22.83 -51.87 0.31
C GLU A 80 22.36 -50.42 0.48
N VAL A 81 21.35 -50.22 1.32
CA VAL A 81 20.78 -48.93 1.67
C VAL A 81 20.74 -48.73 3.18
N ARG A 82 20.88 -47.47 3.62
CA ARG A 82 20.71 -47.09 5.01
C ARG A 82 19.31 -46.57 5.26
N VAL A 83 18.57 -47.26 6.12
CA VAL A 83 17.27 -46.86 6.64
C VAL A 83 17.49 -46.02 7.88
N VAL A 84 16.80 -44.88 7.96
CA VAL A 84 16.65 -44.08 9.17
C VAL A 84 15.19 -44.13 9.58
N GLU A 85 14.94 -44.50 10.82
CA GLU A 85 13.61 -44.60 11.44
C GLU A 85 13.55 -43.64 12.62
N ILE A 86 12.47 -42.86 12.70
CA ILE A 86 12.22 -41.90 13.77
C ILE A 86 10.85 -42.23 14.35
N GLY A 87 10.81 -42.69 15.60
CA GLY A 87 9.56 -42.94 16.33
C GLY A 87 8.66 -44.00 15.71
N GLY A 88 9.24 -45.06 15.14
CA GLY A 88 8.53 -46.15 14.48
C GLY A 88 7.75 -45.70 13.23
N PRO A 89 6.40 -45.77 13.24
CA PRO A 89 5.59 -45.44 12.08
C PRO A 89 5.57 -43.95 11.74
N PHE A 90 6.15 -43.08 12.57
CA PHE A 90 6.12 -41.64 12.33
C PHE A 90 6.92 -41.23 11.08
N SER A 91 8.16 -41.71 10.94
CA SER A 91 8.96 -41.53 9.73
C SER A 91 9.98 -42.66 9.55
N MET A 92 10.07 -43.18 8.33
CA MET A 92 11.08 -44.16 7.93
C MET A 92 11.50 -43.90 6.49
N GLU A 93 12.78 -43.59 6.28
CA GLU A 93 13.29 -43.09 5.00
C GLU A 93 14.70 -43.64 4.71
N LEU A 94 15.05 -43.73 3.43
CA LEU A 94 16.42 -44.04 3.00
C LEU A 94 17.28 -42.77 3.06
N CYS A 95 18.28 -42.74 3.94
CA CYS A 95 19.13 -41.56 4.12
C CYS A 95 20.57 -41.93 4.52
N GLY A 96 21.54 -41.41 3.77
CA GLY A 96 22.98 -41.53 4.08
C GLY A 96 23.54 -40.41 4.97
N GLY A 97 22.73 -39.42 5.33
CA GLY A 97 23.14 -38.25 6.10
C GLY A 97 23.37 -38.53 7.60
N THR A 98 23.93 -37.55 8.30
CA THR A 98 24.04 -37.55 9.76
C THR A 98 22.69 -37.25 10.39
N HIS A 99 22.39 -37.92 11.50
CA HIS A 99 21.17 -37.67 12.28
C HIS A 99 21.50 -37.49 13.77
N VAL A 100 20.60 -36.81 14.45
CA VAL A 100 20.52 -36.80 15.91
C VAL A 100 20.14 -38.19 16.44
N GLN A 101 20.36 -38.44 17.72
CA GLN A 101 19.95 -39.68 18.39
C GLN A 101 18.48 -39.66 18.80
N HIS A 102 17.96 -38.48 19.13
CA HIS A 102 16.56 -38.27 19.47
C HIS A 102 16.00 -37.01 18.81
N SER A 103 14.70 -37.01 18.47
CA SER A 103 14.04 -35.89 17.80
C SER A 103 14.07 -34.58 18.61
N SER A 104 14.07 -34.65 19.94
CA SER A 104 14.13 -33.47 20.81
C SER A 104 15.41 -32.66 20.63
N GLN A 105 16.50 -33.30 20.18
CA GLN A 105 17.79 -32.64 19.97
C GLN A 105 17.77 -31.64 18.80
N ILE A 106 16.73 -31.66 17.96
CA ILE A 106 16.51 -30.66 16.91
C ILE A 106 16.14 -29.30 17.51
N GLY A 107 15.44 -29.29 18.65
CA GLY A 107 14.84 -28.09 19.23
C GLY A 107 13.65 -27.55 18.41
N PRO A 108 13.14 -26.35 18.74
CA PRO A 108 11.92 -25.83 18.14
C PRO A 108 12.07 -25.62 16.64
N VAL A 109 10.98 -25.77 15.91
CA VAL A 109 10.88 -25.55 14.46
C VAL A 109 9.92 -24.39 14.22
N THR A 110 10.34 -23.40 13.44
CA THR A 110 9.47 -22.27 13.05
C THR A 110 9.50 -22.10 11.55
N ILE A 111 8.33 -22.24 10.92
CA ILE A 111 8.11 -22.02 9.50
C ILE A 111 8.20 -20.52 9.22
N LEU A 112 9.06 -20.16 8.28
CA LEU A 112 9.26 -18.79 7.84
C LEU A 112 8.29 -18.42 6.72
N GLY A 113 7.91 -19.41 5.93
CA GLY A 113 7.03 -19.20 4.80
C GLY A 113 6.96 -20.41 3.89
N GLU A 114 6.12 -20.23 2.88
CA GLU A 114 5.83 -21.24 1.88
C GLU A 114 5.78 -20.56 0.51
N SER A 115 6.41 -21.16 -0.49
CA SER A 115 6.47 -20.60 -1.85
C SER A 115 6.44 -21.66 -2.95
N SER A 116 6.00 -21.25 -4.14
CA SER A 116 6.05 -22.09 -5.35
C SER A 116 7.47 -22.17 -5.91
N VAL A 117 7.95 -23.37 -6.25
CA VAL A 117 9.25 -23.58 -6.91
C VAL A 117 9.10 -24.02 -8.38
N GLY A 118 7.87 -24.27 -8.82
CA GLY A 118 7.57 -24.76 -10.16
C GLY A 118 6.18 -25.40 -10.21
N SER A 119 5.83 -25.97 -11.37
CA SER A 119 4.54 -26.64 -11.53
C SER A 119 4.45 -27.86 -10.60
N GLY A 120 3.49 -27.83 -9.66
CA GLY A 120 3.23 -28.93 -8.72
C GLY A 120 4.24 -29.10 -7.59
N VAL A 121 5.19 -28.17 -7.41
CA VAL A 121 6.20 -28.23 -6.33
C VAL A 121 6.16 -26.96 -5.49
N ARG A 122 6.05 -27.15 -4.18
CA ARG A 122 6.02 -26.11 -3.15
C ARG A 122 7.21 -26.27 -2.22
N ARG A 123 7.59 -25.20 -1.54
CA ARG A 123 8.74 -25.15 -0.63
C ARG A 123 8.32 -24.56 0.70
N VAL A 124 8.63 -25.27 1.78
CA VAL A 124 8.64 -24.72 3.13
C VAL A 124 10.07 -24.40 3.53
N GLU A 125 10.24 -23.23 4.13
CA GLU A 125 11.48 -22.83 4.79
C GLU A 125 11.22 -22.72 6.29
N ALA A 126 12.14 -23.21 7.12
CA ALA A 126 12.00 -23.14 8.55
C ALA A 126 13.35 -22.91 9.24
N PHE A 127 13.34 -22.16 10.33
CA PHE A 127 14.42 -22.20 11.30
C PHE A 127 14.22 -23.35 12.28
N VAL A 128 15.33 -23.89 12.79
CA VAL A 128 15.33 -24.95 13.78
C VAL A 128 16.26 -24.62 14.95
N GLY A 129 16.01 -25.23 16.10
CA GLY A 129 16.86 -25.11 17.28
C GLY A 129 16.97 -23.66 17.77
N LEU A 130 18.20 -23.23 18.07
CA LEU A 130 18.44 -21.91 18.65
C LEU A 130 18.08 -20.76 17.69
N ASP A 131 18.16 -20.98 16.37
CA ASP A 131 17.81 -19.94 15.40
C ASP A 131 16.28 -19.76 15.29
N SER A 132 15.49 -20.83 15.46
CA SER A 132 14.04 -20.72 15.64
C SER A 132 13.70 -19.90 16.88
N TYR A 133 14.31 -20.22 18.02
CA TYR A 133 14.12 -19.47 19.26
C TYR A 133 14.49 -17.98 19.09
N ARG A 134 15.65 -17.67 18.50
CA ARG A 134 16.11 -16.29 18.29
C ARG A 134 15.17 -15.52 17.37
N TYR A 135 14.66 -16.16 16.34
CA TYR A 135 13.68 -15.58 15.45
C TYR A 135 12.39 -15.22 16.20
N LEU A 136 11.79 -16.16 16.93
CA LEU A 136 10.59 -15.91 17.73
C LEU A 136 10.81 -14.85 18.83
N ALA A 137 11.97 -14.86 19.48
CA ALA A 137 12.34 -13.86 20.48
C ALA A 137 12.42 -12.45 19.88
N LYS A 138 12.95 -12.32 18.66
CA LYS A 138 12.98 -11.05 17.92
C LYS A 138 11.57 -10.58 17.57
N GLU A 139 10.72 -11.45 17.03
CA GLU A 139 9.32 -11.12 16.70
C GLU A 139 8.56 -10.65 17.94
N ARG A 140 8.72 -11.35 19.07
CA ARG A 140 8.14 -10.94 20.36
C ARG A 140 8.62 -9.55 20.79
N ALA A 141 9.90 -9.25 20.65
CA ALA A 141 10.45 -7.94 21.02
C ALA A 141 9.93 -6.81 20.13
N LEU A 142 9.77 -7.07 18.82
CA LEU A 142 9.18 -6.12 17.87
C LEU A 142 7.73 -5.81 18.23
N LEU A 143 6.90 -6.84 18.46
CA LEU A 143 5.51 -6.66 18.86
C LEU A 143 5.39 -5.92 20.20
N ALA A 144 6.25 -6.22 21.17
CA ALA A 144 6.30 -5.49 22.44
C ALA A 144 6.66 -4.01 22.25
N GLY A 145 7.58 -3.69 21.33
CA GLY A 145 7.92 -2.32 20.96
C GLY A 145 6.74 -1.55 20.36
N VAL A 146 5.99 -2.18 19.45
CA VAL A 146 4.76 -1.60 18.86
C VAL A 146 3.68 -1.42 19.94
N ALA A 147 3.45 -2.43 20.77
CA ALA A 147 2.51 -2.36 21.88
C ALA A 147 2.83 -1.20 22.84
N SER A 148 4.11 -1.04 23.18
CA SER A 148 4.58 0.07 24.02
C SER A 148 4.39 1.44 23.38
N SER A 149 4.62 1.57 22.06
CA SER A 149 4.44 2.86 21.37
C SER A 149 2.96 3.25 21.28
N LEU A 150 2.08 2.26 21.13
CA LEU A 150 0.63 2.41 21.11
C LEU A 150 0.01 2.50 22.52
N LYS A 151 0.79 2.18 23.56
CA LYS A 151 0.38 2.14 24.98
C LYS A 151 -0.78 1.19 25.24
N VAL A 152 -0.72 -0.01 24.66
CA VAL A 152 -1.72 -1.08 24.83
C VAL A 152 -1.01 -2.43 25.05
N PRO A 153 -1.69 -3.44 25.63
CA PRO A 153 -1.21 -4.83 25.61
C PRO A 153 -0.98 -5.34 24.18
N SER A 154 -0.09 -6.33 24.02
CA SER A 154 0.25 -6.88 22.70
C SER A 154 -0.96 -7.48 21.98
N GLU A 155 -1.89 -8.14 22.70
CA GLU A 155 -3.11 -8.67 22.11
C GLU A 155 -4.07 -7.60 21.56
N GLU A 156 -3.98 -6.36 22.05
CA GLU A 156 -4.84 -5.25 21.64
C GLU A 156 -4.26 -4.43 20.48
N VAL A 157 -3.01 -4.69 20.09
CA VAL A 157 -2.32 -3.96 19.02
C VAL A 157 -3.12 -3.95 17.71
N PRO A 158 -3.66 -5.08 17.20
CA PRO A 158 -4.42 -5.07 15.95
C PRO A 158 -5.63 -4.12 16.00
N ALA A 159 -6.47 -4.26 17.03
CA ALA A 159 -7.66 -3.42 17.20
C ALA A 159 -7.30 -1.93 17.40
N ARG A 160 -6.19 -1.65 18.10
CA ARG A 160 -5.71 -0.27 18.29
C ARG A 160 -5.25 0.36 16.97
N ILE A 161 -4.59 -0.41 16.10
CA ILE A 161 -4.18 0.06 14.77
C ILE A 161 -5.41 0.36 13.92
N GLU A 162 -6.38 -0.56 13.86
CA GLU A 162 -7.62 -0.35 13.11
C GLU A 162 -8.36 0.91 13.55
N ASN A 163 -8.48 1.14 14.86
CA ASN A 163 -9.11 2.35 15.39
C ASN A 163 -8.35 3.62 15.02
N LEU A 164 -7.01 3.60 15.05
CA LEU A 164 -6.19 4.75 14.66
C LEU A 164 -6.32 5.08 13.17
N VAL A 165 -6.36 4.06 12.31
CA VAL A 165 -6.56 4.23 10.87
C VAL A 165 -7.92 4.85 10.57
N GLU A 166 -8.98 4.37 11.20
CA GLU A 166 -10.32 4.95 11.02
C GLU A 166 -10.40 6.39 11.53
N ARG A 167 -9.83 6.67 12.71
CA ARG A 167 -9.78 8.04 13.25
C ARG A 167 -8.99 8.99 12.34
N LEU A 168 -7.89 8.52 11.75
CA LEU A 168 -7.12 9.31 10.80
C LEU A 168 -7.97 9.65 9.57
N ARG A 169 -8.66 8.67 9.00
CA ARG A 169 -9.56 8.86 7.86
C ARG A 169 -10.67 9.88 8.16
N VAL A 170 -11.28 9.81 9.34
CA VAL A 170 -12.31 10.77 9.78
C VAL A 170 -11.72 12.17 9.94
N ALA A 171 -10.57 12.30 10.62
CA ALA A 171 -9.91 13.57 10.85
C ALA A 171 -9.48 14.24 9.54
N GLU A 172 -8.98 13.48 8.56
CA GLU A 172 -8.64 13.98 7.23
C GLU A 172 -9.87 14.54 6.51
N LYS A 173 -11.01 13.83 6.56
CA LYS A 173 -12.26 14.30 5.96
C LYS A 173 -12.80 15.56 6.64
N GLU A 174 -12.74 15.63 7.97
CA GLU A 174 -13.13 16.83 8.72
C GLU A 174 -12.22 18.02 8.37
N LEU A 175 -10.90 17.79 8.24
CA LEU A 175 -9.95 18.82 7.84
C LEU A 175 -10.26 19.36 6.44
N GLU A 176 -10.60 18.51 5.48
CA GLU A 176 -11.06 18.95 4.16
C GLU A 176 -12.32 19.80 4.24
N SER A 177 -13.32 19.39 5.03
CA SER A 177 -14.54 20.17 5.23
C SER A 177 -14.29 21.53 5.86
N VAL A 178 -13.42 21.61 6.87
CA VAL A 178 -13.06 22.87 7.54
C VAL A 178 -12.32 23.79 6.56
N LYS A 179 -11.41 23.26 5.76
CA LYS A 179 -10.72 24.03 4.71
C LYS A 179 -11.71 24.58 3.69
N ALA A 180 -12.63 23.75 3.19
CA ALA A 180 -13.65 24.18 2.25
C ALA A 180 -14.55 25.29 2.84
N ALA A 181 -14.96 25.15 4.11
CA ALA A 181 -15.75 26.16 4.80
C ALA A 181 -14.99 27.49 4.98
N ALA A 182 -13.70 27.43 5.34
CA ALA A 182 -12.85 28.62 5.47
C ALA A 182 -12.67 29.34 4.12
N VAL A 183 -12.47 28.59 3.04
CA VAL A 183 -12.41 29.14 1.68
C VAL A 183 -13.73 29.85 1.33
N LEU A 184 -14.88 29.23 1.58
CA LEU A 184 -16.19 29.84 1.32
C LEU A 184 -16.49 31.06 2.21
N ALA A 185 -16.03 31.07 3.46
CA ALA A 185 -16.17 32.23 4.33
C ALA A 185 -15.42 33.46 3.77
N SER A 186 -14.28 33.25 3.12
CA SER A 186 -13.51 34.33 2.48
C SER A 186 -14.19 34.92 1.25
N ALA A 187 -15.17 34.24 0.63
CA ALA A 187 -15.84 34.70 -0.59
C ALA A 187 -16.48 36.09 -0.44
N GLY A 188 -17.03 36.40 0.74
CA GLY A 188 -17.61 37.72 1.02
C GLY A 188 -16.62 38.87 0.90
N GLU A 189 -15.36 38.66 1.31
CA GLU A 189 -14.30 39.65 1.20
C GLU A 189 -13.95 39.93 -0.27
N TYR A 190 -13.97 38.90 -1.12
CA TYR A 190 -13.72 39.06 -2.55
C TYR A 190 -14.85 39.80 -3.27
N VAL A 191 -16.11 39.57 -2.88
CA VAL A 191 -17.24 40.34 -3.42
C VAL A 191 -17.08 41.84 -3.12
N GLY A 192 -16.60 42.19 -1.92
CA GLY A 192 -16.29 43.58 -1.57
C GLY A 192 -15.14 44.21 -2.38
N LYS A 193 -14.29 43.39 -3.00
CA LYS A 193 -13.18 43.82 -3.88
C LYS A 193 -13.56 43.85 -5.36
N ALA A 194 -14.84 43.64 -5.70
CA ALA A 194 -15.28 43.66 -7.09
C ALA A 194 -15.13 45.07 -7.68
N GLU A 195 -14.45 45.16 -8.82
CA GLU A 195 -14.27 46.38 -9.59
C GLU A 195 -15.22 46.38 -10.79
N ARG A 196 -15.53 47.56 -11.34
CA ARG A 196 -16.42 47.70 -12.50
C ARG A 196 -15.62 48.08 -13.75
N PHE A 197 -15.83 47.32 -14.82
CA PHE A 197 -15.25 47.48 -16.15
C PHE A 197 -16.41 47.65 -17.15
N GLY A 198 -16.73 48.88 -17.52
CA GLY A 198 -17.98 49.18 -18.24
C GLY A 198 -19.20 48.70 -17.44
N ASP A 199 -20.03 47.84 -18.05
CA ASP A 199 -21.20 47.22 -17.40
C ASP A 199 -20.87 45.92 -16.63
N VAL A 200 -19.62 45.46 -16.68
CA VAL A 200 -19.18 44.18 -16.08
C VAL A 200 -18.60 44.40 -14.69
N ARG A 201 -19.06 43.63 -13.70
CA ARG A 201 -18.42 43.55 -12.37
C ARG A 201 -17.41 42.40 -12.36
N ALA A 202 -16.16 42.69 -12.00
CA ALA A 202 -15.11 41.68 -11.99
C ALA A 202 -14.35 41.62 -10.66
N VAL A 203 -14.00 40.41 -10.26
CA VAL A 203 -13.02 40.14 -9.21
C VAL A 203 -11.80 39.51 -9.86
N VAL A 204 -10.65 40.18 -9.78
CA VAL A 204 -9.36 39.64 -10.24
C VAL A 204 -8.41 39.71 -9.05
N ALA A 205 -8.09 38.56 -8.46
CA ALA A 205 -7.35 38.51 -7.20
C ALA A 205 -6.56 37.22 -7.00
N GLN A 206 -5.57 37.29 -6.11
CA GLN A 206 -4.93 36.10 -5.56
C GLN A 206 -5.77 35.55 -4.39
N ALA A 207 -6.00 34.24 -4.38
CA ALA A 207 -6.64 33.50 -3.30
C ALA A 207 -5.64 33.27 -2.13
N PRO A 208 -6.11 32.89 -0.93
CA PRO A 208 -5.22 32.60 0.19
C PRO A 208 -4.23 31.47 -0.17
N ASP A 209 -3.05 31.52 0.44
CA ASP A 209 -2.01 30.51 0.21
C ASP A 209 -2.52 29.10 0.53
N GLY A 210 -2.17 28.14 -0.32
CA GLY A 210 -2.63 26.75 -0.20
C GLY A 210 -3.97 26.45 -0.87
N VAL A 211 -4.71 27.45 -1.35
CA VAL A 211 -5.97 27.24 -2.11
C VAL A 211 -5.64 26.99 -3.58
N GLY A 212 -6.12 25.87 -4.13
CA GLY A 212 -5.90 25.50 -5.53
C GLY A 212 -6.96 24.57 -6.08
N GLY A 213 -6.85 24.21 -7.37
CA GLY A 213 -7.69 23.20 -8.01
C GLY A 213 -9.20 23.39 -7.78
N ASN A 214 -9.84 22.38 -7.18
CA ASN A 214 -11.28 22.37 -6.95
C ASN A 214 -11.73 23.42 -5.92
N ASP A 215 -10.93 23.71 -4.90
CA ASP A 215 -11.29 24.73 -3.89
C ASP A 215 -11.32 26.13 -4.52
N LEU A 216 -10.34 26.42 -5.38
CA LEU A 216 -10.27 27.67 -6.14
C LEU A 216 -11.47 27.82 -7.09
N ARG A 217 -11.90 26.70 -7.71
CA ARG A 217 -13.09 26.66 -8.57
C ARG A 217 -14.36 26.92 -7.77
N THR A 218 -14.51 26.28 -6.62
CA THR A 218 -15.65 26.47 -5.72
C THR A 218 -15.74 27.92 -5.26
N LEU A 219 -14.61 28.50 -4.82
CA LEU A 219 -14.52 29.91 -4.42
C LEU A 219 -14.91 30.86 -5.56
N ALA A 220 -14.33 30.69 -6.75
CA ALA A 220 -14.62 31.53 -7.91
C ALA A 220 -16.11 31.48 -8.30
N THR A 221 -16.71 30.28 -8.22
CA THR A 221 -18.12 30.06 -8.55
C THR A 221 -19.04 30.69 -7.51
N ASP A 222 -18.70 30.60 -6.22
CA ASP A 222 -19.46 31.22 -5.12
C ASP A 222 -19.41 32.75 -5.20
N ILE A 223 -18.22 33.34 -5.39
CA ILE A 223 -18.05 34.79 -5.59
C ILE A 223 -18.90 35.27 -6.76
N ARG A 224 -18.81 34.58 -7.92
CA ARG A 224 -19.62 34.91 -9.10
C ARG A 224 -21.12 34.83 -8.79
N GLY A 225 -21.56 33.80 -8.06
CA GLY A 225 -22.96 33.66 -7.64
C GLY A 225 -23.43 34.82 -6.75
N ARG A 226 -22.60 35.28 -5.82
CA ARG A 226 -22.88 36.43 -4.95
C ARG A 226 -22.89 37.78 -5.68
N LEU A 227 -22.20 37.89 -6.81
CA LEU A 227 -22.28 39.08 -7.67
C LEU A 227 -23.63 39.19 -8.39
N GLY A 228 -24.46 38.14 -8.37
CA GLY A 228 -25.82 38.16 -8.89
C GLY A 228 -25.91 37.88 -10.39
N THR A 229 -26.95 38.42 -11.03
CA THR A 229 -27.28 38.15 -12.44
C THR A 229 -26.68 39.15 -13.42
N ASP A 230 -26.22 40.31 -12.96
CA ASP A 230 -25.53 41.31 -13.79
C ASP A 230 -24.24 40.72 -14.39
N PRO A 231 -23.74 41.21 -15.54
CA PRO A 231 -22.50 40.73 -16.14
C PRO A 231 -21.36 40.64 -15.12
N ALA A 232 -20.88 39.42 -14.84
CA ALA A 232 -19.90 39.16 -13.79
C ALA A 232 -18.79 38.20 -14.24
N VAL A 233 -17.55 38.56 -13.87
CA VAL A 233 -16.33 37.80 -14.13
C VAL A 233 -15.55 37.60 -12.84
N VAL A 234 -15.03 36.40 -12.60
CA VAL A 234 -14.14 36.11 -11.47
C VAL A 234 -12.90 35.41 -11.98
N VAL A 235 -11.72 35.99 -11.73
CA VAL A 235 -10.40 35.43 -12.03
C VAL A 235 -9.66 35.29 -10.71
N LEU A 236 -9.35 34.06 -10.31
CA LEU A 236 -8.58 33.78 -9.11
C LEU A 236 -7.28 33.04 -9.43
N PHE A 237 -6.22 33.43 -8.73
CA PHE A 237 -4.91 32.77 -8.76
C PHE A 237 -4.61 32.19 -7.38
N GLY A 238 -4.26 30.91 -7.31
CA GLY A 238 -3.80 30.26 -6.08
C GLY A 238 -2.29 30.05 -6.07
N THR A 239 -1.76 29.68 -4.91
CA THR A 239 -0.34 29.31 -4.75
C THR A 239 -0.26 27.99 -4.01
N VAL A 240 0.14 26.92 -4.71
CA VAL A 240 0.22 25.57 -4.15
C VAL A 240 1.48 24.87 -4.64
N GLY A 241 2.39 24.54 -3.73
CA GLY A 241 3.58 23.73 -4.04
C GLY A 241 4.46 24.31 -5.16
N GLY A 242 4.63 25.64 -5.19
CA GLY A 242 5.42 26.33 -6.23
C GLY A 242 4.72 26.43 -7.59
N LYS A 243 3.44 26.06 -7.68
CA LYS A 243 2.60 26.25 -8.87
C LYS A 243 1.54 27.30 -8.64
N VAL A 244 1.02 27.83 -9.75
CA VAL A 244 -0.04 28.83 -9.78
C VAL A 244 -1.33 28.24 -10.39
N PRO A 245 -2.11 27.44 -9.64
CA PRO A 245 -3.43 27.07 -10.10
C PRO A 245 -4.28 28.33 -10.31
N PHE A 246 -5.11 28.36 -11.36
CA PHE A 246 -6.02 29.48 -11.61
C PHE A 246 -7.38 29.02 -12.07
N VAL A 247 -8.40 29.84 -11.82
CA VAL A 247 -9.76 29.65 -12.32
C VAL A 247 -10.32 30.98 -12.82
N VAL A 248 -10.96 30.93 -13.99
CA VAL A 248 -11.77 32.00 -14.56
C VAL A 248 -13.22 31.53 -14.64
N SER A 249 -14.13 32.25 -14.01
CA SER A 249 -15.57 31.99 -14.02
C SER A 249 -16.31 33.19 -14.58
N VAL A 250 -17.12 32.98 -15.60
CA VAL A 250 -17.90 34.03 -16.29
C VAL A 250 -19.37 33.65 -16.19
N ASN A 251 -20.25 34.58 -15.84
CA ASN A 251 -21.69 34.30 -15.83
C ASN A 251 -22.30 34.46 -17.23
N LYS A 252 -23.58 34.11 -17.38
CA LYS A 252 -24.25 34.14 -18.69
C LYS A 252 -24.35 35.56 -19.26
N ALA A 253 -24.68 36.55 -18.41
CA ALA A 253 -24.81 37.94 -18.85
C ALA A 253 -23.49 38.52 -19.36
N ALA A 254 -22.35 38.20 -18.73
CA ALA A 254 -21.04 38.59 -19.25
C ALA A 254 -20.67 37.86 -20.57
N GLN A 255 -21.08 36.61 -20.74
CA GLN A 255 -20.91 35.92 -22.02
C GLN A 255 -21.73 36.56 -23.15
N GLU A 256 -22.93 37.06 -22.85
CA GLU A 256 -23.77 37.80 -23.82
C GLU A 256 -23.12 39.13 -24.24
N THR A 257 -22.24 39.70 -23.40
CA THR A 257 -21.38 40.86 -23.77
C THR A 257 -20.13 40.46 -24.57
N GLY A 258 -19.97 39.18 -24.91
CA GLY A 258 -18.83 38.68 -25.70
C GLY A 258 -17.63 38.19 -24.88
N ILE A 259 -17.69 38.22 -23.55
CA ILE A 259 -16.58 37.79 -22.69
C ILE A 259 -16.59 36.27 -22.51
N ALA A 260 -15.50 35.60 -22.87
CA ALA A 260 -15.31 34.18 -22.64
C ALA A 260 -14.14 33.89 -21.68
N ALA A 261 -14.30 32.87 -20.82
CA ALA A 261 -13.29 32.52 -19.82
C ALA A 261 -11.93 32.18 -20.45
N GLY A 262 -11.91 31.47 -21.59
CA GLY A 262 -10.67 31.09 -22.28
C GLY A 262 -9.88 32.28 -22.84
N GLU A 263 -10.56 33.37 -23.20
CA GLU A 263 -9.93 34.59 -23.71
C GLU A 263 -9.17 35.34 -22.61
N LEU A 264 -9.75 35.38 -21.41
CA LEU A 264 -9.06 35.94 -20.23
C LEU A 264 -7.85 35.08 -19.83
N VAL A 265 -7.96 33.75 -19.91
CA VAL A 265 -6.81 32.86 -19.67
C VAL A 265 -5.65 33.16 -20.62
N ALA A 266 -5.94 33.47 -21.88
CA ALA A 266 -4.91 33.80 -22.86
C ALA A 266 -4.17 35.11 -22.52
N SER A 267 -4.80 36.06 -21.82
CA SER A 267 -4.17 37.34 -21.49
C SER A 267 -3.13 37.23 -20.36
N PHE A 268 -3.41 36.45 -19.31
CA PHE A 268 -2.51 36.32 -18.16
C PHE A 268 -1.65 35.05 -18.16
N GLY A 269 -2.00 34.03 -18.95
CA GLY A 269 -1.28 32.76 -19.01
C GLY A 269 0.23 32.90 -19.19
N PRO A 270 0.73 33.75 -20.12
CA PRO A 270 2.16 33.99 -20.30
C PRO A 270 2.84 34.55 -19.04
N SER A 271 2.19 35.45 -18.30
CA SER A 271 2.76 36.09 -17.11
C SER A 271 3.08 35.09 -15.99
N ILE A 272 2.27 34.03 -15.85
CA ILE A 272 2.46 32.99 -14.82
C ILE A 272 3.14 31.72 -15.36
N GLY A 273 3.64 31.75 -16.60
CA GLY A 273 4.17 30.57 -17.29
C GLY A 273 3.15 29.43 -17.39
N GLY A 274 1.86 29.77 -17.54
CA GLY A 274 0.74 28.84 -17.39
C GLY A 274 -0.10 28.66 -18.63
N ARG A 275 -0.82 27.53 -18.63
CA ARG A 275 -1.82 27.20 -19.64
C ARG A 275 -3.07 26.66 -18.95
N GLY A 276 -4.21 26.87 -19.59
CA GLY A 276 -5.50 26.41 -19.09
C GLY A 276 -6.52 26.34 -20.20
N GLY A 277 -7.67 25.78 -19.87
CA GLY A 277 -8.77 25.60 -20.81
C GLY A 277 -10.06 25.27 -20.09
N GLY A 278 -11.14 25.20 -20.85
CA GLY A 278 -12.46 24.90 -20.34
C GLY A 278 -13.54 25.39 -21.30
N LYS A 279 -14.74 25.59 -20.75
CA LYS A 279 -15.88 26.09 -21.50
C LYS A 279 -15.93 27.63 -21.43
N PRO A 280 -16.72 28.32 -22.28
CA PRO A 280 -16.83 29.77 -22.26
C PRO A 280 -17.21 30.35 -20.87
N GLU A 281 -17.99 29.63 -20.08
CA GLU A 281 -18.40 30.03 -18.73
C GLU A 281 -17.37 29.76 -17.64
N LEU A 282 -16.41 28.86 -17.89
CA LEU A 282 -15.48 28.40 -16.87
C LEU A 282 -14.22 27.78 -17.48
N ALA A 283 -13.06 28.39 -17.19
CA ALA A 283 -11.75 27.88 -17.57
C ALA A 283 -10.86 27.70 -16.33
N GLN A 284 -9.98 26.72 -16.37
CA GLN A 284 -9.00 26.49 -15.30
C GLN A 284 -7.67 26.02 -15.87
N GLY A 285 -6.62 26.17 -15.08
CA GLY A 285 -5.29 25.70 -15.45
C GLY A 285 -4.29 25.89 -14.33
N SER A 286 -3.01 25.79 -14.69
CA SER A 286 -1.91 26.03 -13.76
C SER A 286 -0.73 26.69 -14.48
N GLY A 287 -0.08 27.60 -13.78
CA GLY A 287 1.25 28.14 -14.11
C GLY A 287 2.35 27.57 -13.23
N SER A 288 3.59 27.91 -13.57
CA SER A 288 4.80 27.54 -12.83
C SER A 288 5.55 28.75 -12.25
N ASP A 289 5.12 29.97 -12.53
CA ASP A 289 5.75 31.19 -12.04
C ASP A 289 4.85 31.95 -11.05
N VAL A 290 5.13 31.75 -9.76
CA VAL A 290 4.43 32.43 -8.65
C VAL A 290 4.72 33.93 -8.63
N ALA A 291 5.91 34.36 -9.03
CA ALA A 291 6.26 35.79 -9.08
C ALA A 291 5.45 36.53 -10.16
N GLY A 292 5.00 35.80 -11.18
CA GLY A 292 4.17 36.30 -12.27
C GLY A 292 2.71 36.66 -11.91
N ILE A 293 2.23 36.32 -10.71
CA ILE A 293 0.82 36.51 -10.32
C ILE A 293 0.39 37.98 -10.41
N ALA A 294 1.21 38.92 -9.92
CA ALA A 294 0.89 40.35 -9.95
C ALA A 294 0.70 40.84 -11.40
N ALA A 295 1.66 40.51 -12.28
CA ALA A 295 1.56 40.82 -13.70
C ALA A 295 0.37 40.11 -14.39
N GLY A 296 0.01 38.91 -13.94
CA GLY A 296 -1.17 38.18 -14.41
C GLY A 296 -2.49 38.87 -14.03
N ILE A 297 -2.59 39.39 -12.81
CA ILE A 297 -3.74 40.19 -12.34
C ILE A 297 -3.90 41.43 -13.22
N ASP A 298 -2.81 42.16 -13.45
CA ASP A 298 -2.84 43.38 -14.27
C ASP A 298 -3.22 43.08 -15.73
N ALA A 299 -2.68 42.00 -16.32
CA ALA A 299 -3.01 41.57 -17.67
C ALA A 299 -4.48 41.13 -17.82
N ALA A 300 -5.05 40.48 -16.81
CA ALA A 300 -6.47 40.12 -16.78
C ALA A 300 -7.37 41.37 -16.69
N ARG A 301 -7.01 42.34 -15.85
CA ARG A 301 -7.72 43.63 -15.72
C ARG A 301 -7.67 44.45 -17.00
N ALA A 302 -6.48 44.57 -17.62
CA ALA A 302 -6.31 45.27 -18.88
C ALA A 302 -7.18 44.65 -19.98
N ARG A 303 -7.21 43.31 -20.08
CA ARG A 303 -8.04 42.63 -21.05
C ARG A 303 -9.55 42.85 -20.82
N LEU A 304 -10.00 42.87 -19.56
CA LEU A 304 -11.38 43.19 -19.24
C LEU A 304 -11.75 44.63 -19.66
N THR A 305 -10.87 45.59 -19.43
CA THR A 305 -11.08 46.97 -19.91
C THR A 305 -11.25 47.01 -21.43
N GLU A 306 -10.35 46.38 -22.19
CA GLU A 306 -10.44 46.33 -23.66
C GLU A 306 -11.76 45.72 -24.15
N LEU A 307 -12.19 44.60 -23.56
CA LEU A 307 -13.41 43.90 -23.95
C LEU A 307 -14.71 44.68 -23.62
N THR A 308 -14.62 45.68 -22.75
CA THR A 308 -15.79 46.43 -22.26
C THR A 308 -15.83 47.88 -22.75
N THR A 309 -14.84 48.33 -23.53
CA THR A 309 -14.73 49.73 -24.02
C THR A 309 -15.31 49.91 -25.43
N HIS A 310 -16.31 49.13 -25.83
CA HIS A 310 -16.99 49.22 -27.12
C HIS A 310 -18.38 49.84 -27.03
#